data_AF-A0A2R7R343-F1
#
_entry.id   AF-A0A2R7R343-F1
#
_cell.length_a   1.000
_cell.length_b   1.000
_cell.length_c   1.000
_cell.angle_alpha   90.00
_cell.angle_beta   90.00
_cell.angle_gamma   90.00
#
_symmetry.space_group_name_H-M   'P 1'
#
loop_
_entity.id
_entity.type
_entity.pdbx_description
1 polymer ?
#
loop_
_entity_poly.entity_id
_entity_poly.type
_entity_poly.pdbx_seq_one_letter_code
_entity_poly.pdbx_strand_id
1 'polypeptide(L)'
;MRAEGYAVESICAVLREQGVQVAARTYRAWKKRLPALRTIEDARITDALRALKVPHAKGRPRPEIMYGRRKMTQWLRRNGFPEASKHTVDRLMREEGMNGLVRGRKTRTSIPGKDGRRAGDLLNRDFTAPAPNQIWVTDFTY
;
A
#
# COMPACT_ATOMS: atom_id res chain seq x y z
N MET A 1 -28.95 -20.80 -2.52
CA MET A 1 -30.03 -19.82 -2.84
C MET A 1 -31.29 -20.51 -3.35
N ARG A 2 -31.53 -20.69 -4.67
CA ARG A 2 -32.80 -21.29 -5.14
C ARG A 2 -32.95 -22.77 -4.79
N ALA A 3 -31.84 -23.53 -4.82
CA ALA A 3 -31.81 -24.94 -4.43
C ALA A 3 -32.08 -25.17 -2.92
N GLU A 4 -31.92 -24.14 -2.10
CA GLU A 4 -32.20 -24.15 -0.65
C GLU A 4 -33.52 -23.42 -0.33
N GLY A 5 -34.31 -23.05 -1.35
CA GLY A 5 -35.60 -22.38 -1.18
C GLY A 5 -35.57 -20.85 -0.96
N TYR A 6 -34.39 -20.22 -0.93
CA TYR A 6 -34.29 -18.77 -0.68
C TYR A 6 -34.31 -17.95 -1.97
N ALA A 7 -35.22 -16.96 -2.01
CA ALA A 7 -35.24 -15.92 -3.02
C ALA A 7 -34.08 -14.92 -2.79
N VAL A 8 -33.64 -14.23 -3.84
CA VAL A 8 -32.61 -13.18 -3.71
C VAL A 8 -33.13 -12.05 -2.82
N GLU A 9 -34.42 -11.76 -2.94
CA GLU A 9 -35.14 -10.71 -2.24
C GLU A 9 -35.18 -10.94 -0.72
N SER A 10 -35.38 -12.19 -0.28
CA SER A 10 -35.39 -12.53 1.15
C SER A 10 -34.01 -12.38 1.77
N ILE A 11 -32.96 -12.78 1.05
CA ILE A 11 -31.57 -12.62 1.51
C ILE A 11 -31.18 -11.14 1.56
N CYS A 12 -31.54 -10.35 0.53
CA CYS A 12 -31.32 -8.92 0.55
C CYS A 12 -32.15 -8.20 1.63
N ALA A 13 -33.25 -8.77 2.13
CA ALA A 13 -33.99 -8.23 3.26
C ALA A 13 -33.23 -8.43 4.58
N VAL A 14 -32.77 -9.65 4.86
CA VAL A 14 -31.94 -9.94 6.04
C VAL A 14 -30.66 -9.12 6.04
N LEU A 15 -29.98 -9.00 4.90
CA LEU A 15 -28.77 -8.16 4.79
C LEU A 15 -29.04 -6.68 5.14
N ARG A 16 -30.23 -6.15 4.79
CA ARG A 16 -30.61 -4.78 5.16
C ARG A 16 -30.82 -4.62 6.65
N GLU A 17 -31.40 -5.61 7.32
CA GLU A 17 -31.53 -5.63 8.79
C GLU A 17 -30.15 -5.62 9.47
N GLN A 18 -29.14 -6.25 8.85
CA GLN A 18 -27.74 -6.22 9.30
C GLN A 18 -26.98 -4.96 8.86
N GLY A 19 -27.65 -3.93 8.34
CA GLY A 19 -27.06 -2.66 7.92
C GLY A 19 -26.42 -2.67 6.52
N VAL A 20 -26.53 -3.75 5.76
CA VAL A 20 -25.98 -3.88 4.41
C VAL A 20 -27.07 -3.56 3.36
N GLN A 21 -27.04 -2.33 2.86
CA GLN A 21 -28.01 -1.85 1.87
C GLN A 21 -27.69 -2.34 0.45
N VAL A 22 -28.21 -3.51 0.08
CA VAL A 22 -28.08 -4.08 -1.28
C VAL A 22 -29.44 -4.38 -1.87
N ALA A 23 -29.71 -3.86 -3.07
CA ALA A 23 -30.92 -4.16 -3.83
C ALA A 23 -30.77 -5.44 -4.66
N ALA A 24 -31.85 -6.22 -4.79
CA ALA A 24 -31.85 -7.45 -5.59
C ALA A 24 -31.46 -7.21 -7.07
N ARG A 25 -31.87 -6.06 -7.64
CA ARG A 25 -31.45 -5.65 -9.00
C ARG A 25 -29.94 -5.50 -9.12
N THR A 26 -29.30 -4.91 -8.11
CA THR A 26 -27.86 -4.65 -8.07
C THR A 26 -27.10 -5.97 -7.96
N TYR A 27 -27.56 -6.88 -7.10
CA TYR A 27 -27.00 -8.23 -7.01
C TYR A 27 -27.11 -9.00 -8.34
N ARG A 28 -28.29 -9.00 -8.98
CA ARG A 28 -28.50 -9.69 -10.25
C ARG A 28 -27.63 -9.11 -11.36
N ALA A 29 -27.46 -7.79 -11.40
CA ALA A 29 -26.55 -7.12 -12.34
C ALA A 29 -25.08 -7.49 -12.05
N TRP A 30 -24.65 -7.44 -10.79
CA TRP A 30 -23.31 -7.82 -10.36
C TRP A 30 -22.99 -9.29 -10.69
N LYS A 31 -23.93 -10.20 -10.43
CA LYS A 31 -23.76 -11.64 -10.70
C LYS A 31 -23.46 -11.96 -12.16
N LYS A 32 -24.01 -11.17 -13.09
CA LYS A 32 -23.80 -11.34 -14.54
C LYS A 32 -22.61 -10.53 -15.07
N ARG A 33 -22.10 -9.57 -14.28
CA ARG A 33 -21.07 -8.63 -14.73
C ARG A 33 -19.74 -9.38 -14.88
N LEU A 34 -19.16 -9.29 -16.08
CA LEU A 34 -17.81 -9.80 -16.31
C LEU A 34 -16.77 -8.93 -15.57
N PRO A 35 -15.67 -9.52 -15.09
CA PRO A 35 -14.56 -8.76 -14.52
C PRO A 35 -14.08 -7.70 -15.49
N ALA A 36 -13.75 -6.51 -14.98
CA ALA A 36 -13.12 -5.48 -15.80
C ALA A 36 -11.75 -5.97 -16.30
N LEU A 37 -11.34 -5.53 -17.49
CA LEU A 37 -10.03 -5.88 -18.07
C LEU A 37 -8.88 -5.60 -17.08
N ARG A 38 -8.90 -4.43 -16.43
CA ARG A 38 -7.94 -4.06 -15.39
C ARG A 38 -7.88 -5.08 -14.25
N THR A 39 -9.03 -5.61 -13.80
CA THR A 39 -9.07 -6.61 -12.72
C THR A 39 -8.39 -7.91 -13.15
N ILE A 40 -8.55 -8.30 -14.41
CA ILE A 40 -7.90 -9.48 -14.98
C ILE A 40 -6.39 -9.25 -15.10
N GLU A 41 -5.97 -8.08 -15.60
CA GLU A 41 -4.55 -7.72 -15.72
C GLU A 41 -3.86 -7.65 -14.34
N ASP A 42 -4.50 -6.99 -13.37
CA ASP A 42 -4.02 -6.91 -12.00
C ASP A 42 -3.85 -8.31 -11.39
N ALA A 43 -4.81 -9.22 -11.64
CA ALA A 43 -4.73 -10.61 -11.18
C ALA A 43 -3.53 -11.34 -11.80
N ARG A 44 -3.26 -11.15 -13.09
CA ARG A 44 -2.09 -11.76 -13.77
C ARG A 44 -0.76 -11.24 -13.22
N ILE A 45 -0.65 -9.94 -12.97
CA ILE A 45 0.56 -9.36 -12.34
C ILE A 45 0.71 -9.89 -10.92
N THR A 46 -0.39 -9.96 -10.17
CA THR A 46 -0.39 -10.47 -8.78
C THR A 46 0.05 -11.93 -8.74
N ASP A 47 -0.41 -12.76 -9.68
CA ASP A 47 0.02 -14.15 -9.80
C ASP A 47 1.53 -14.26 -10.08
N ALA A 48 2.05 -13.44 -11.00
CA ALA A 48 3.49 -13.37 -11.25
C ALA A 48 4.29 -12.96 -10.01
N LEU A 49 3.78 -12.00 -9.22
CA LEU A 49 4.40 -11.59 -7.95
C LEU A 49 4.37 -12.71 -6.91
N ARG A 50 3.25 -13.44 -6.77
CA ARG A 50 3.13 -14.59 -5.86
C ARG A 50 4.05 -15.73 -6.25
N ALA A 51 4.22 -15.99 -7.54
CA ALA A 51 5.16 -16.99 -8.03
C ALA A 51 6.62 -16.70 -7.62
N LEU A 52 6.98 -15.43 -7.40
CA LEU A 52 8.30 -15.05 -6.89
C LEU A 52 8.52 -15.38 -5.40
N LYS A 53 7.43 -15.53 -4.62
CA LYS A 53 7.51 -15.93 -3.21
C LYS A 53 7.83 -17.43 -3.06
N VAL A 54 7.54 -18.23 -4.08
CA VAL A 54 7.85 -19.66 -4.08
C VAL A 54 9.34 -19.87 -4.41
N PRO A 55 10.11 -20.53 -3.52
CA PRO A 55 11.51 -20.82 -3.77
C PRO A 55 11.71 -21.68 -5.02
N HIS A 56 12.90 -21.61 -5.61
CA HIS A 56 13.26 -22.51 -6.71
C HIS A 56 13.33 -23.97 -6.21
N ALA A 57 13.37 -24.94 -7.14
CA ALA A 57 13.49 -26.37 -6.84
C ALA A 57 14.65 -26.76 -5.88
N LYS A 58 15.66 -25.88 -5.71
CA LYS A 58 16.79 -26.05 -4.79
C LYS A 58 16.59 -25.34 -3.44
N GLY A 59 15.38 -24.90 -3.12
CA GLY A 59 15.03 -24.19 -1.88
C GLY A 59 15.51 -22.73 -1.79
N ARG A 60 16.24 -22.22 -2.79
CA ARG A 60 16.75 -20.84 -2.77
C ARG A 60 15.67 -19.82 -3.15
N PRO A 61 15.54 -18.70 -2.42
CA PRO A 61 14.69 -17.59 -2.82
C PRO A 61 15.13 -17.03 -4.17
N ARG A 62 14.17 -16.56 -4.96
CA ARG A 62 14.45 -15.88 -6.23
C ARG A 62 15.02 -14.48 -5.96
N PRO A 63 16.05 -14.01 -6.69
CA PRO A 63 16.64 -12.69 -6.47
C PRO A 63 15.64 -11.53 -6.66
N GLU A 64 14.64 -11.73 -7.52
CA GLU A 64 13.58 -10.76 -7.80
C GLU A 64 12.75 -10.41 -6.56
N ILE A 65 12.71 -11.28 -5.55
CA ILE A 65 12.00 -11.00 -4.29
C ILE A 65 12.56 -9.76 -3.57
N MET A 66 13.81 -9.39 -3.86
CA MET A 66 14.47 -8.21 -3.32
C MET A 66 14.16 -6.93 -4.10
N TYR A 67 13.51 -7.02 -5.27
CA TYR A 67 13.30 -5.87 -6.12
C TYR A 67 12.27 -4.90 -5.54
N GLY A 68 12.65 -3.64 -5.44
CA GLY A 68 11.69 -2.56 -5.21
C GLY A 68 10.95 -2.19 -6.50
N ARG A 69 9.89 -1.38 -6.36
CA ARG A 69 9.01 -0.92 -7.45
C ARG A 69 9.75 -0.65 -8.76
N ARG A 70 10.83 0.15 -8.75
CA ARG A 70 11.54 0.55 -9.97
C ARG A 70 12.10 -0.65 -10.74
N LYS A 71 12.79 -1.56 -10.04
CA LYS A 71 13.35 -2.78 -10.62
C LYS A 71 12.24 -3.76 -11.00
N MET A 72 11.23 -3.92 -10.14
CA MET A 72 10.10 -4.81 -10.38
C MET A 72 9.30 -4.39 -11.62
N THR A 73 9.07 -3.09 -11.82
CA THR A 73 8.36 -2.59 -13.01
C THR A 73 9.10 -2.95 -14.30
N GLN A 74 10.42 -2.76 -14.32
CA GLN A 74 11.23 -3.13 -15.49
C GLN A 74 11.28 -4.65 -15.70
N TRP A 75 11.34 -5.41 -14.61
CA TRP A 75 11.30 -6.87 -14.68
C TRP A 75 9.96 -7.37 -15.24
N LEU A 76 8.81 -6.89 -14.72
CA LEU A 76 7.48 -7.25 -15.21
C LEU A 76 7.30 -6.91 -16.70
N ARG A 77 7.78 -5.74 -17.14
CA ARG A 77 7.75 -5.34 -18.55
C ARG A 77 8.49 -6.29 -19.48
N ARG A 78 9.61 -6.86 -19.01
CA ARG A 78 10.39 -7.86 -19.76
C ARG A 78 9.80 -9.27 -19.68
N ASN A 79 8.92 -9.53 -18.72
CA ASN A 79 8.37 -10.86 -18.42
C ASN A 79 6.86 -10.91 -18.68
N GLY A 80 6.41 -10.36 -19.81
CA GLY A 80 5.03 -10.53 -20.29
C GLY A 80 4.03 -9.43 -19.87
N PHE A 81 4.48 -8.35 -19.22
CA PHE A 81 3.62 -7.22 -18.85
C PHE A 81 4.14 -5.86 -19.36
N PRO A 82 4.26 -5.66 -20.69
CA PRO A 82 4.87 -4.46 -21.28
C PRO A 82 4.18 -3.16 -20.84
N GLU A 83 2.86 -3.20 -20.65
CA GLU A 83 2.03 -2.05 -20.25
C GLU A 83 1.99 -1.79 -18.74
N ALA A 84 2.75 -2.56 -17.94
CA ALA A 84 2.74 -2.40 -16.49
C ALA A 84 3.18 -0.98 -16.08
N SER A 85 2.26 -0.24 -15.47
CA SER A 85 2.52 1.10 -14.95
C SER A 85 3.23 1.03 -13.59
N LYS A 86 4.11 2.00 -13.32
CA LYS A 86 4.83 2.07 -12.03
C LYS A 86 3.87 2.16 -10.82
N HIS A 87 2.68 2.72 -11.00
CA HIS A 87 1.67 2.89 -9.93
C HIS A 87 0.89 1.59 -9.69
N THR A 88 0.56 0.87 -10.77
CA THR A 88 -0.06 -0.46 -10.68
C THR A 88 0.85 -1.43 -9.94
N VAL A 89 2.11 -1.53 -10.38
CA VAL A 89 3.09 -2.44 -9.76
C VAL A 89 3.25 -2.15 -8.27
N ASP A 90 3.38 -0.88 -7.91
CA ASP A 90 3.54 -0.47 -6.51
C ASP A 90 2.35 -0.79 -5.63
N ARG A 91 1.14 -0.53 -6.12
CA ARG A 91 -0.08 -0.86 -5.39
C ARG A 91 -0.17 -2.37 -5.18
N LEU A 92 0.03 -3.17 -6.23
CA LEU A 92 -0.04 -4.64 -6.15
C LEU A 92 1.07 -5.23 -5.27
N MET A 93 2.29 -4.69 -5.35
CA MET A 93 3.38 -5.06 -4.46
C MET A 93 3.03 -4.81 -2.99
N ARG A 94 2.42 -3.66 -2.66
CA ARG A 94 1.97 -3.37 -1.29
C ARG A 94 0.87 -4.33 -0.82
N GLU A 95 -0.13 -4.59 -1.67
CA GLU A 95 -1.20 -5.55 -1.38
C GLU A 95 -0.64 -6.95 -1.11
N GLU A 96 0.43 -7.33 -1.79
CA GLU A 96 1.17 -8.59 -1.57
C GLU A 96 2.22 -8.53 -0.46
N GLY A 97 2.37 -7.40 0.25
CA GLY A 97 3.38 -7.23 1.30
C GLY A 97 4.83 -7.27 0.79
N MET A 98 5.04 -7.12 -0.52
CA MET A 98 6.36 -7.11 -1.14
C MET A 98 6.93 -5.70 -1.15
N ASN A 99 8.15 -5.56 -0.62
CA ASN A 99 8.90 -4.32 -0.66
C ASN A 99 10.33 -4.59 -1.11
N GLY A 100 10.91 -3.63 -1.82
CA GLY A 100 12.30 -3.72 -2.22
C GLY A 100 13.23 -3.73 -1.01
N LEU A 101 14.20 -4.64 -1.01
CA LEU A 101 15.23 -4.66 0.01
C LEU A 101 16.19 -3.50 -0.23
N VAL A 102 16.29 -2.59 0.72
CA VAL A 102 17.31 -1.54 0.74
C VAL A 102 18.48 -2.04 1.57
N ARG A 103 19.67 -2.09 0.99
CA ARG A 103 20.91 -2.37 1.74
C ARG A 103 21.27 -1.13 2.55
N GLY A 104 21.53 -1.32 3.84
CA GLY A 104 21.94 -0.24 4.75
C GLY A 104 21.04 -0.15 5.98
N ARG A 105 21.62 0.29 7.09
CA ARG A 105 20.86 0.64 8.30
C ARG A 105 20.08 1.92 7.98
N LYS A 106 18.80 2.01 8.40
CA LYS A 106 18.12 3.32 8.42
C LYS A 106 18.98 4.26 9.26
N THR A 107 19.54 5.29 8.65
CA THR A 107 20.29 6.32 9.36
C THR A 107 19.33 6.99 10.33
N ARG A 108 19.54 6.74 11.62
CA ARG A 108 18.87 7.48 12.67
C ARG A 108 19.75 8.69 12.97
N THR A 109 19.43 9.83 12.37
CA THR A 109 20.16 11.09 12.54
C THR A 109 20.11 11.57 13.99
N SER A 110 19.04 11.26 14.71
CA SER A 110 18.85 11.72 16.10
C SER A 110 18.51 10.57 17.03
N ILE A 111 19.39 10.31 17.99
CA ILE A 111 19.09 9.53 19.19
C ILE A 111 18.83 10.55 20.30
N PRO A 112 17.61 10.64 20.86
CA PRO A 112 17.34 11.53 21.98
C PRO A 112 18.33 11.25 23.11
N GLY A 113 19.01 12.29 23.60
CA GLY A 113 19.88 12.18 24.77
C GLY A 113 19.10 11.66 25.97
N LYS A 114 19.70 10.73 26.72
CA LYS A 114 19.06 10.01 27.84
C LYS A 114 18.64 10.97 28.98
N ASP A 115 19.28 12.13 29.07
CA ASP A 115 19.15 13.08 30.18
C ASP A 115 18.06 14.14 29.97
N GLY A 116 17.30 14.07 28.86
CA GLY A 116 15.93 14.61 28.70
C GLY A 116 15.70 16.12 28.84
N ARG A 117 16.65 16.91 29.34
CA ARG A 117 16.49 18.35 29.54
C ARG A 117 16.72 19.08 28.23
N ARG A 118 15.66 19.17 27.43
CA ARG A 118 15.59 20.15 26.34
C ARG A 118 15.49 21.55 26.94
N ALA A 119 16.20 22.51 26.36
CA ALA A 119 15.94 23.92 26.64
C ALA A 119 14.47 24.22 26.32
N GLY A 120 13.80 24.97 27.20
CA GLY A 120 12.44 25.42 26.96
C GLY A 120 12.39 26.38 25.76
N ASP A 121 11.30 26.34 25.02
CA ASP A 121 11.01 27.34 23.99
C ASP A 121 10.64 28.66 24.69
N LEU A 122 11.60 29.56 24.81
CA LEU A 122 11.41 30.87 25.46
C LEU A 122 10.48 31.79 24.65
N LEU A 123 10.30 31.52 23.36
CA LEU A 123 9.51 32.33 22.44
C LEU A 123 8.09 31.78 22.25
N ASN A 124 7.80 30.56 22.72
CA ASN A 124 6.53 29.87 22.48
C ASN A 124 6.11 29.91 21.00
N ARG A 125 7.08 29.80 20.09
CA ARG A 125 6.91 29.92 18.63
C ARG A 125 6.39 31.29 18.13
N ASP A 126 6.52 32.36 18.90
CA ASP A 126 6.36 33.72 18.41
C ASP A 126 7.71 34.28 17.94
N PHE A 127 7.84 34.43 16.63
CA PHE A 127 9.05 34.95 15.99
C PHE A 127 8.92 36.42 15.59
N THR A 128 7.85 37.08 16.03
CA THR A 128 7.58 38.48 15.71
C THR A 128 8.47 39.39 16.56
N ALA A 129 9.29 40.22 15.91
CA ALA A 129 10.16 41.17 16.61
C ALA A 129 9.85 42.63 16.18
N PRO A 130 9.75 43.59 17.11
CA PRO A 130 9.48 45.00 16.79
C PRO A 130 10.70 45.72 16.19
N ALA A 131 11.91 45.17 16.37
CA ALA A 131 13.16 45.69 15.83
C ALA A 131 14.19 44.56 15.65
N PRO A 132 15.24 44.75 14.82
CA PRO A 132 16.36 43.82 14.75
C PRO A 132 17.04 43.60 16.12
N ASN A 133 17.75 42.47 16.27
CA ASN A 133 18.47 42.08 17.50
C ASN A 133 17.61 41.83 18.76
N GLN A 134 16.28 41.77 18.64
CA GLN A 134 15.38 41.45 19.77
C GLN A 134 15.13 39.95 19.95
N ILE A 135 15.12 39.19 18.85
CA ILE A 135 14.86 37.74 18.85
C ILE A 135 15.93 37.04 18.01
N TRP A 136 16.52 35.99 18.56
CA TRP A 136 17.60 35.22 17.95
C TRP A 136 17.16 33.75 17.87
N VAL A 137 17.19 33.18 16.67
CA VAL A 137 16.83 31.78 16.42
C VAL A 137 18.00 31.12 15.71
N THR A 138 18.34 29.90 16.12
CA THR A 138 19.33 29.06 15.45
C THR A 138 18.74 27.68 15.25
N ASP A 139 19.00 27.08 14.09
CA ASP A 139 18.70 25.69 13.83
C ASP A 139 19.96 24.84 13.96
N PHE A 140 19.82 23.67 14.59
CA PHE A 140 20.86 22.65 14.58
C PHE A 140 20.52 21.63 13.49
N THR A 141 21.34 21.58 12.45
CA THR A 141 21.30 20.51 11.45
C THR A 141 22.35 19.47 11.81
N TYR A 142 21.94 18.21 12.03
CA TYR A 142 22.79 17.06 12.38
C TYR A 142 22.91 16.06 11.23
#